data_AF-A0A5J4KI66-F1
#
_entry.id   AF-A0A5J4KI66-F1
#
_cell.length_a   1.000
_cell.length_b   1.000
_cell.length_c   1.000
_cell.angle_alpha   90.00
_cell.angle_beta   90.00
_cell.angle_gamma   90.00
#
_symmetry.space_group_name_H-M   'P 1'
#
loop_
_entity.id
_entity.type
_entity.pdbx_description
1 polymer ?
#
loop_
_entity_poly.entity_id
_entity_poly.type
_entity_poly.pdbx_seq_one_letter_code
_entity_poly.pdbx_strand_id
1 'polypeptide(L)'
;MATPSISIPKKHVSTRWIGKLIRQLLFYVLLLVIWQLLASAHIWKDYLFAGPLTVLESTKALYQDGSLVTAILVSVRRLALGYGISLILGLILGLAIGSNHYIEETLGSLVVALQALPSVCWIPLAMLWFGLSEQAMLFVVVMARSSQLPWV
;
A
#
# COMPACT_ATOMS: atom_id res chain seq x y z
N MET A 1 -69.73 3.47 11.37
CA MET A 1 -68.52 3.84 10.59
C MET A 1 -67.46 4.28 11.58
N ALA A 2 -66.52 3.40 11.93
CA ALA A 2 -65.40 3.72 12.81
C ALA A 2 -64.16 3.99 11.92
N THR A 3 -63.59 5.18 12.01
CA THR A 3 -62.34 5.54 11.32
C THR A 3 -61.16 4.84 12.00
N PRO A 4 -60.27 4.15 11.26
CA PRO A 4 -59.09 3.55 11.84
C PRO A 4 -58.07 4.64 12.19
N SER A 5 -57.75 4.78 13.48
CA SER A 5 -56.71 5.70 13.95
C SER A 5 -55.33 5.10 13.65
N ILE A 6 -54.68 5.60 12.60
CA ILE A 6 -53.31 5.21 12.24
C ILE A 6 -52.33 5.81 13.26
N SER A 7 -51.78 4.97 14.13
CA SER A 7 -50.71 5.36 15.06
C SER A 7 -49.35 5.31 14.36
N ILE A 8 -48.72 6.46 14.16
CA ILE A 8 -47.37 6.56 13.57
C ILE A 8 -46.34 6.14 14.64
N PRO A 9 -45.47 5.14 14.39
CA PRO A 9 -44.45 4.73 15.35
C PRO A 9 -43.39 5.83 15.52
N LYS A 10 -43.24 6.35 16.74
CA LYS A 10 -42.17 7.29 17.08
C LYS A 10 -40.83 6.55 17.06
N LYS A 11 -39.99 6.83 16.06
CA LYS A 11 -38.61 6.34 15.97
C LYS A 11 -37.82 6.84 17.19
N HIS A 12 -37.60 5.97 18.16
CA HIS A 12 -36.60 6.18 19.20
C HIS A 12 -35.22 6.14 18.54
N VAL A 13 -34.66 7.31 18.23
CA VAL A 13 -33.24 7.44 17.85
C VAL A 13 -32.42 7.08 19.08
N SER A 14 -31.86 5.87 19.08
CA SER A 14 -31.09 5.32 20.19
C SER A 14 -29.83 6.16 20.45
N THR A 15 -29.85 6.95 21.52
CA THR A 15 -28.76 7.80 22.02
C THR A 15 -27.49 7.01 22.41
N ARG A 16 -27.55 5.68 22.49
CA ARG A 16 -26.40 4.82 22.79
C ARG A 16 -25.31 4.83 21.71
N TRP A 17 -25.65 5.12 20.45
CA TRP A 17 -24.69 5.15 19.35
C TRP A 17 -23.81 6.41 19.38
N ILE A 18 -24.37 7.54 19.84
CA ILE A 18 -23.66 8.81 19.98
C ILE A 18 -22.55 8.68 21.03
N GLY A 19 -22.84 8.04 22.16
CA GLY A 19 -21.81 7.77 23.18
C GLY A 19 -20.68 6.85 22.70
N LYS A 20 -20.95 5.91 21.79
CA LYS A 20 -19.91 5.07 21.18
C LYS A 20 -19.03 5.88 20.22
N LEU A 21 -19.63 6.70 19.37
CA LEU A 21 -18.91 7.55 18.41
C LEU A 21 -18.04 8.59 19.13
N ILE A 22 -18.54 9.21 20.20
CA ILE A 22 -17.77 10.17 21.00
C ILE A 22 -16.53 9.52 21.61
N ARG A 23 -16.66 8.31 22.21
CA ARG A 23 -15.50 7.61 22.76
C ARG A 23 -14.48 7.21 21.69
N GLN A 24 -14.95 6.78 20.51
CA GLN A 24 -14.06 6.43 19.40
C GLN A 24 -13.31 7.67 18.89
N LEU A 25 -14.01 8.78 18.65
CA LEU A 25 -13.41 10.04 18.25
C LEU A 25 -12.40 10.53 19.29
N LEU A 26 -12.77 10.49 20.58
CA LEU A 26 -11.89 10.92 21.66
C LEU A 26 -10.62 10.07 21.71
N PHE A 27 -10.71 8.74 21.52
CA PHE A 27 -9.54 7.86 21.40
C PHE A 27 -8.62 8.25 20.24
N TYR A 28 -9.17 8.46 19.03
CA TYR A 28 -8.37 8.86 17.87
C TYR A 28 -7.73 10.23 18.05
N VAL A 29 -8.46 11.20 18.61
CA VAL A 29 -7.91 12.53 18.91
C VAL A 29 -6.77 12.42 19.93
N LEU A 30 -6.95 11.63 21.00
CA LEU A 30 -5.94 11.44 22.02
C LEU A 30 -4.68 10.77 21.45
N LEU A 31 -4.85 9.80 20.54
CA LEU A 31 -3.76 9.18 19.79
C LEU A 31 -3.00 10.20 18.93
N LEU A 32 -3.72 11.05 18.20
CA LEU A 32 -3.11 12.11 17.38
C LEU A 32 -2.37 13.14 18.24
N VAL A 33 -2.91 13.49 19.40
CA VAL A 33 -2.27 14.40 20.35
C VAL A 33 -0.99 13.78 20.93
N ILE A 34 -1.03 12.52 21.34
CA ILE A 34 0.17 11.80 21.80
C ILE A 34 1.22 11.76 20.68
N TRP A 35 0.81 11.47 19.44
CA TRP A 35 1.72 11.45 18.30
C TRP A 35 2.34 12.82 18.04
N GLN A 36 1.54 13.90 18.06
CA GLN A 36 2.04 15.26 17.90
C GLN A 36 3.00 15.64 19.04
N LEU A 37 2.69 15.27 20.29
CA LEU A 37 3.57 15.53 21.44
C LEU A 37 4.89 14.76 21.31
N LEU A 38 4.86 13.49 20.88
CA LEU A 38 6.05 12.68 20.65
C LEU A 38 6.91 13.23 19.50
N ALA A 39 6.28 13.72 18.43
CA ALA A 39 6.97 14.38 17.32
C ALA A 39 7.58 15.72 17.74
N SER A 40 6.84 16.54 18.49
CA SER A 40 7.32 17.82 19.02
C SER A 40 8.36 17.67 20.13
N ALA A 41 8.49 16.49 20.76
CA ALA A 41 9.53 16.21 21.74
C ALA A 41 10.94 16.13 21.12
N HIS A 42 11.08 16.17 19.79
CA HIS A 42 12.36 16.27 19.07
C HIS A 42 13.39 15.18 19.44
N ILE A 43 12.91 14.06 20.00
CA ILE A 43 13.74 12.92 20.42
C ILE A 43 14.40 12.28 19.19
N TRP A 44 13.74 12.35 18.03
CA TRP A 44 14.21 11.86 16.74
C TRP A 44 14.28 13.02 15.73
N LYS A 45 15.19 12.92 14.74
CA LYS A 45 15.32 13.94 13.68
C LYS A 45 13.98 14.14 12.96
N ASP A 46 13.63 15.39 12.62
CA ASP A 46 12.33 15.75 12.02
C ASP A 46 11.98 14.97 10.73
N TYR A 47 12.99 14.56 9.96
CA TYR A 47 12.76 13.72 8.77
C TYR A 47 12.32 12.28 9.10
N LEU A 48 12.69 11.76 10.27
CA LEU A 48 12.34 10.41 10.72
C LEU A 48 10.99 10.37 11.44
N PHE A 49 10.55 11.48 12.03
CA PHE A 49 9.33 11.51 12.84
C PHE A 49 8.61 12.86 12.78
N ALA A 50 8.12 13.21 11.60
CA ALA A 50 7.31 14.40 11.38
C ALA A 50 5.94 14.26 12.08
N GLY A 51 5.50 15.33 12.75
CA GLY A 51 4.18 15.39 13.37
C GLY A 51 3.06 15.47 12.33
N PRO A 52 1.83 15.05 12.68
CA PRO A 52 0.69 15.06 11.76
C PRO A 52 0.39 16.44 11.15
N LEU A 53 0.59 17.53 11.91
CA LEU A 53 0.45 18.90 11.41
C LEU A 53 1.50 19.25 10.36
N THR A 54 2.77 18.91 10.62
CA THR A 54 3.88 19.14 9.69
C THR A 54 3.69 18.37 8.38
N VAL A 55 3.15 17.15 8.45
CA VAL A 55 2.80 16.34 7.27
C VAL A 55 1.70 17.02 6.46
N LEU A 56 0.67 17.56 7.10
CA LEU A 56 -0.43 18.29 6.45
C LEU A 56 0.07 19.56 5.74
N GLU A 57 0.90 20.36 6.41
CA GLU A 57 1.49 21.57 5.83
C GLU A 57 2.40 21.24 4.64
N SER A 58 3.27 20.25 4.80
CA SER A 58 4.14 19.78 3.73
C SER A 58 3.34 19.25 2.55
N THR A 59 2.29 18.46 2.80
CA THR A 59 1.40 17.94 1.74
C THR A 59 0.72 19.08 0.98
N LYS A 60 0.24 20.11 1.68
CA LYS A 60 -0.38 21.29 1.06
C LYS A 60 0.63 22.08 0.23
N ALA A 61 1.85 22.28 0.74
CA ALA A 61 2.93 22.96 0.02
C ALA A 61 3.32 22.20 -1.25
N LEU A 62 3.53 20.87 -1.15
CA LEU A 62 3.87 20.02 -2.30
C LEU A 62 2.75 19.95 -3.35
N TYR A 63 1.49 20.02 -2.91
CA TYR A 63 0.34 20.06 -3.81
C TYR A 63 0.29 21.37 -4.59
N GLN A 64 0.54 22.50 -3.94
CA GLN A 64 0.58 23.83 -4.57
C GLN A 64 1.75 23.99 -5.55
N ASP A 65 2.89 23.35 -5.25
CA ASP A 65 4.09 23.38 -6.08
C ASP A 65 4.03 22.39 -7.28
N GLY A 66 2.97 21.58 -7.39
CA GLY A 66 2.84 20.56 -8.44
C GLY A 66 3.81 19.37 -8.32
N SER A 67 4.74 19.43 -7.36
CA SER A 67 5.71 18.38 -7.04
C SER A 67 5.00 17.09 -6.61
N LEU A 68 3.86 17.18 -5.90
CA LEU A 68 3.09 16.00 -5.48
C LEU A 68 2.57 15.19 -6.69
N VAL A 69 2.04 15.88 -7.70
CA VAL A 69 1.55 15.25 -8.93
C VAL A 69 2.71 14.64 -9.72
N THR A 70 3.83 15.35 -9.79
CA THR A 70 5.05 14.87 -10.45
C THR A 70 5.59 13.61 -9.76
N ALA A 71 5.66 13.59 -8.43
CA ALA A 71 6.09 12.44 -7.64
C ALA A 71 5.16 11.23 -7.84
N ILE A 72 3.84 11.45 -7.86
CA ILE A 72 2.86 10.40 -8.18
C ILE A 72 3.11 9.87 -9.59
N LEU A 73 3.28 10.76 -10.58
CA LEU A 73 3.48 10.36 -11.97
C LEU A 73 4.77 9.56 -12.16
N VAL A 74 5.86 9.96 -11.51
CA VAL A 74 7.13 9.21 -11.49
C VAL A 74 6.91 7.82 -10.88
N SER A 75 6.17 7.74 -9.78
CA SER A 75 5.88 6.46 -9.11
C SER A 75 5.04 5.53 -9.98
N VAL A 76 3.99 6.07 -10.63
CA VAL A 76 3.13 5.34 -11.56
C VAL A 76 3.90 4.91 -12.81
N ARG A 77 4.74 5.79 -13.37
CA ARG A 77 5.58 5.47 -14.53
C ARG A 77 6.55 4.34 -14.20
N ARG A 78 7.17 4.38 -13.02
CA ARG A 78 8.04 3.30 -12.55
C ARG A 78 7.24 1.99 -12.45
N LEU A 79 6.11 2.00 -11.75
CA LEU A 79 5.22 0.83 -11.66
C LEU A 79 4.84 0.25 -13.02
N ALA A 80 4.45 1.11 -13.96
CA ALA A 80 4.03 0.70 -15.30
C ALA A 80 5.18 0.07 -16.10
N LEU A 81 6.38 0.65 -16.05
CA LEU A 81 7.55 0.10 -16.74
C LEU A 81 7.99 -1.23 -16.14
N GLY A 82 8.08 -1.31 -14.82
CA GLY A 82 8.42 -2.54 -14.11
C GLY A 82 7.43 -3.66 -14.47
N TYR A 83 6.14 -3.39 -14.32
CA TYR A 83 5.08 -4.35 -14.65
C TYR A 83 5.11 -4.78 -16.11
N GLY A 84 5.30 -3.84 -17.04
CA GLY A 84 5.39 -4.14 -18.47
C GLY A 84 6.53 -5.10 -18.81
N ILE A 85 7.72 -4.86 -18.27
CA ILE A 85 8.89 -5.73 -18.49
C ILE A 85 8.62 -7.13 -17.93
N SER A 86 8.09 -7.22 -16.71
CA SER A 86 7.80 -8.49 -16.06
C SER A 86 6.72 -9.28 -16.77
N LEU A 87 5.71 -8.60 -17.32
CA LEU A 87 4.65 -9.25 -18.07
C LEU A 87 5.21 -9.87 -19.35
N ILE A 88 6.06 -9.15 -20.09
CA ILE A 88 6.69 -9.68 -21.31
C ILE A 88 7.61 -10.87 -20.97
N LEU A 89 8.49 -10.72 -19.99
CA LEU A 89 9.42 -11.78 -19.60
C LEU A 89 8.69 -13.00 -19.02
N GLY A 90 7.71 -12.76 -18.15
CA GLY A 90 6.88 -13.81 -17.55
C GLY A 90 6.06 -14.55 -18.59
N LEU A 91 5.55 -13.85 -19.61
CA LEU A 91 4.83 -14.48 -20.73
C LEU A 91 5.75 -15.37 -21.55
N ILE A 92 6.95 -14.88 -21.91
CA ILE A 92 7.93 -15.67 -22.68
C ILE A 92 8.35 -16.91 -21.89
N LEU A 93 8.69 -16.74 -20.61
CA LEU A 93 9.10 -17.86 -19.74
C LEU A 93 7.95 -18.83 -19.50
N GLY A 94 6.73 -18.35 -19.24
CA GLY A 94 5.56 -19.19 -19.02
C GLY A 94 5.19 -20.02 -20.25
N LEU A 95 5.25 -19.41 -21.45
CA LEU A 95 5.06 -20.13 -22.71
C LEU A 95 6.16 -21.16 -22.96
N ALA A 96 7.42 -20.81 -22.67
CA ALA A 96 8.55 -21.75 -22.83
C ALA A 96 8.40 -22.96 -21.90
N ILE A 97 8.03 -22.73 -20.63
CA ILE A 97 7.78 -23.77 -19.63
C ILE A 97 6.61 -24.67 -20.06
N GLY A 98 5.48 -24.07 -20.48
CA GLY A 98 4.31 -24.85 -20.92
C GLY A 98 4.48 -25.58 -22.25
N SER A 99 5.49 -25.24 -23.05
CA SER A 99 5.73 -25.86 -24.36
C SER A 99 6.54 -27.16 -24.30
N ASN A 100 7.31 -27.41 -23.23
CA ASN A 100 8.21 -28.55 -23.15
C ASN A 100 8.26 -29.14 -21.73
N HIS A 101 7.87 -30.41 -21.60
CA HIS A 101 7.81 -31.14 -20.34
C HIS A 101 9.16 -31.18 -19.59
N TYR A 102 10.29 -31.25 -20.30
CA TYR A 102 11.63 -31.21 -19.68
C TYR A 102 11.96 -29.84 -19.06
N ILE A 103 11.44 -28.76 -19.64
CA ILE A 103 11.62 -27.39 -19.12
C ILE A 103 10.67 -27.16 -17.93
N GLU A 104 9.47 -27.74 -17.98
CA GLU A 104 8.51 -27.73 -16.89
C GLU A 104 9.06 -28.37 -15.62
N GLU A 105 9.65 -29.57 -15.71
CA GLU A 105 10.21 -30.27 -14.55
C GLU A 105 11.42 -29.55 -13.93
N THR A 106 12.20 -28.83 -14.74
CA THR A 106 13.42 -28.13 -14.28
C THR A 106 13.15 -26.69 -13.86
N LEU A 107 12.75 -25.83 -14.80
CA LEU A 107 12.50 -24.42 -14.54
C LEU A 107 11.20 -24.18 -13.79
N GLY A 108 10.17 -25.03 -13.97
CA GLY A 108 8.90 -24.89 -13.24
C GLY A 108 9.11 -25.01 -11.73
N SER A 109 9.87 -26.02 -11.28
CA SER A 109 10.24 -26.20 -9.87
C SER A 109 11.02 -25.00 -9.30
N LEU A 110 11.98 -24.48 -10.06
CA LEU A 110 12.76 -23.30 -9.68
C LEU A 110 11.90 -22.04 -9.57
N VAL A 111 10.96 -21.84 -10.51
CA VAL A 111 10.04 -20.70 -10.50
C VAL A 111 9.14 -20.75 -9.27
N VAL A 112 8.59 -21.92 -8.91
CA VAL A 112 7.79 -22.09 -7.69
C VAL A 112 8.63 -21.80 -6.44
N ALA A 113 9.88 -22.28 -6.40
CA ALA A 113 10.79 -21.99 -5.30
C ALA A 113 11.11 -20.49 -5.17
N LEU A 114 11.29 -19.78 -6.29
CA LEU A 114 11.51 -18.32 -6.31
C LEU A 114 10.25 -17.53 -5.90
N GLN A 115 9.05 -18.03 -6.21
CA GLN A 115 7.79 -17.42 -5.78
C GLN A 115 7.54 -17.56 -4.27
N ALA A 116 8.09 -18.60 -3.64
CA ALA A 116 8.01 -18.78 -2.19
C ALA A 116 8.84 -17.75 -1.40
N LEU A 117 9.76 -17.03 -2.06
CA LEU A 117 10.56 -16.00 -1.40
C LEU A 117 9.72 -14.75 -1.12
N PRO A 118 9.66 -14.27 0.13
CA PRO A 118 8.95 -13.05 0.46
C PRO A 118 9.62 -11.87 -0.26
N SER A 119 8.80 -10.91 -0.70
CA SER A 119 9.25 -9.86 -1.62
C SER A 119 10.35 -8.96 -1.07
N VAL A 120 10.47 -8.89 0.26
CA VAL A 120 11.52 -8.18 0.99
C VAL A 120 12.92 -8.77 0.72
N CYS A 121 13.03 -10.08 0.43
CA CYS A 121 14.31 -10.74 0.14
C CYS A 121 14.96 -10.27 -1.17
N TRP A 122 14.18 -9.65 -2.07
CA TRP A 122 14.70 -9.13 -3.33
C TRP A 122 15.36 -7.76 -3.20
N ILE A 123 15.10 -7.03 -2.11
CA ILE A 123 15.65 -5.67 -1.90
C ILE A 123 17.19 -5.68 -1.85
N PRO A 124 17.86 -6.54 -1.07
CA PRO A 124 19.33 -6.58 -1.02
C PRO A 124 19.95 -6.98 -2.35
N LEU A 125 19.35 -7.95 -3.04
CA LEU A 125 19.85 -8.43 -4.33
C LEU A 125 19.73 -7.35 -5.41
N ALA A 126 18.61 -6.63 -5.42
CA ALA A 126 18.38 -5.50 -6.31
C ALA A 126 19.38 -4.37 -6.05
N MET A 127 19.65 -4.06 -4.78
CA MET A 127 20.65 -3.06 -4.40
C MET A 127 22.08 -3.48 -4.81
N LEU A 128 22.39 -4.78 -4.76
CA LEU A 128 23.72 -5.29 -5.10
C LEU A 128 23.97 -5.27 -6.62
N TRP A 129 22.96 -5.60 -7.43
CA TRP A 129 23.08 -5.59 -8.90
C TRP A 129 22.93 -4.20 -9.52
N PHE A 130 22.00 -3.39 -9.01
CA PHE A 130 21.58 -2.13 -9.65
C PHE A 130 21.95 -0.87 -8.83
N GLY A 131 22.55 -1.01 -7.65
CA GLY A 131 22.83 0.10 -6.72
C GLY A 131 21.58 0.71 -6.07
N LEU A 132 21.71 1.83 -5.34
CA LEU A 132 20.57 2.66 -4.89
C LEU A 132 20.00 3.50 -6.07
N SER A 133 19.67 2.84 -7.18
CA SER A 133 19.07 3.50 -8.34
C SER A 133 17.58 3.19 -8.45
N GLU A 134 16.86 3.95 -9.28
CA GLU A 134 15.44 3.68 -9.58
C GLU A 134 15.20 2.23 -10.06
N GLN A 135 16.21 1.58 -10.65
CA GLN A 135 16.14 0.21 -11.14
C GLN A 135 16.01 -0.82 -10.02
N ALA A 136 16.65 -0.62 -8.87
CA ALA A 136 16.50 -1.51 -7.72
C ALA A 136 15.09 -1.43 -7.13
N MET A 137 14.53 -0.22 -7.06
CA MET A 137 13.16 0.00 -6.59
C MET A 137 12.14 -0.62 -7.55
N LEU A 138 12.38 -0.52 -8.86
CA LEU A 138 11.57 -1.16 -9.90
C LEU A 138 11.55 -2.69 -9.77
N PHE A 139 12.72 -3.31 -9.59
CA PHE A 139 12.85 -4.76 -9.45
C PHE A 139 12.10 -5.29 -8.22
N VAL A 140 12.20 -4.60 -7.09
CA VAL A 140 11.52 -4.98 -5.84
C VAL A 140 10.00 -4.92 -5.98
N VAL A 141 9.48 -3.84 -6.57
CA VAL A 141 8.02 -3.65 -6.70
C VAL A 141 7.38 -4.68 -7.62
N VAL A 142 8.10 -5.04 -8.69
CA VAL A 142 7.74 -6.14 -9.58
C VAL A 142 7.61 -7.46 -8.81
N MET A 143 8.62 -7.82 -8.01
CA MET A 143 8.62 -9.06 -7.22
C MET A 143 7.66 -8.99 -6.02
N ALA A 144 7.28 -7.79 -5.58
CA ALA A 144 6.26 -7.55 -4.55
C ALA A 144 4.85 -7.84 -5.02
N ARG A 145 4.54 -7.50 -6.27
CA ARG A 145 3.17 -7.68 -6.78
C ARG A 145 2.87 -9.13 -7.15
N SER A 146 3.87 -9.91 -7.55
CA SER A 146 3.71 -11.32 -7.95
C SER A 146 3.39 -12.25 -6.78
N SER A 147 3.82 -11.93 -5.55
CA SER A 147 3.64 -12.77 -4.36
C SER A 147 2.26 -12.67 -3.69
N GLN A 148 1.39 -11.74 -4.14
CA GLN A 148 0.07 -11.48 -3.53
C GLN A 148 -1.12 -11.86 -4.44
N LEU A 149 -0.99 -12.87 -5.31
CA LEU A 149 -2.18 -13.47 -5.91
C LEU A 149 -2.66 -14.63 -5.02
N PRO A 150 -3.87 -14.52 -4.41
CA PRO A 150 -4.38 -15.53 -3.47
C PRO A 150 -4.86 -16.85 -4.11
N TRP A 151 -4.43 -17.20 -5.33
CA TRP A 151 -4.94 -18.36 -6.07
C TRP A 151 -3.86 -19.23 -6.76
N VAL A 152 -2.67 -19.33 -6.16
CA VAL A 152 -1.78 -20.49 -6.32
C VAL A 152 -1.40 -20.94 -4.91
#